data_AF-M1MVZ7-F1
#
_entry.id   AF-M1MVZ7-F1
#
_cell.length_a   1.000
_cell.length_b   1.000
_cell.length_c   1.000
_cell.angle_alpha   90.00
_cell.angle_beta   90.00
_cell.angle_gamma   90.00
#
_symmetry.space_group_name_H-M   'P 1'
#
loop_
_entity.id
_entity.type
_entity.pdbx_description
1 polymer ?
#
loop_
_entity_poly.entity_id
_entity_poly.type
_entity_poly.pdbx_seq_one_letter_code
_entity_poly.pdbx_strand_id
1 'polypeptide(L)'
;MKIRTHVKLAELAFRNIKVVPKGFSKVMFNFGLVMVDQSWLVKTHPHYMQKSFKYVIEKLEELLSIKRFNGYYSMQLGVVIHYLCDFCCNAHISGSVGNIISHVKYERELQMYLLDNFEELGNHFNKKANNRIKRLNNITKIKEAIENILDNYMKNQASYFWDIKQCVKITSVVCSNVFAYNENLSRKIVLTEGIGYS
;
A
#
# COMPACT_ATOMS: atom_id res chain seq x y z
N MET A 1 -3.11 -12.04 -1.98
CA MET A 1 -4.53 -11.97 -2.40
C MET A 1 -4.58 -12.25 -3.90
N LYS A 2 -5.76 -12.34 -4.53
CA LYS A 2 -5.81 -12.35 -6.02
C LYS A 2 -5.34 -11.00 -6.58
N ILE A 3 -4.64 -11.04 -7.72
CA ILE A 3 -4.14 -9.87 -8.45
C ILE A 3 -5.22 -8.79 -8.65
N ARG A 4 -6.43 -9.18 -9.09
CA ARG A 4 -7.54 -8.24 -9.32
C ARG A 4 -7.99 -7.55 -8.02
N THR A 5 -7.90 -8.25 -6.88
CA THR A 5 -8.21 -7.70 -5.56
C THR A 5 -7.22 -6.58 -5.21
N HIS A 6 -5.91 -6.78 -5.39
CA HIS A 6 -4.90 -5.74 -5.13
C HIS A 6 -5.16 -4.46 -5.94
N VAL A 7 -5.41 -4.59 -7.24
CA VAL A 7 -5.68 -3.43 -8.11
C VAL A 7 -6.94 -2.68 -7.65
N LYS A 8 -8.02 -3.40 -7.31
CA LYS A 8 -9.28 -2.78 -6.88
C LYS A 8 -9.16 -2.12 -5.49
N LEU A 9 -8.44 -2.74 -4.56
CA LEU A 9 -8.14 -2.13 -3.25
C LEU A 9 -7.35 -0.83 -3.40
N ALA A 10 -6.35 -0.82 -4.28
CA ALA A 10 -5.62 0.40 -4.58
C ALA A 10 -6.53 1.46 -5.20
N GLU A 11 -7.39 1.10 -6.17
CA GLU A 11 -8.36 2.04 -6.73
C GLU A 11 -9.24 2.70 -5.67
N LEU A 12 -9.74 1.93 -4.69
CA LEU A 12 -10.50 2.49 -3.56
C LEU A 12 -9.68 3.47 -2.72
N ALA A 13 -8.42 3.13 -2.42
CA ALA A 13 -7.54 4.01 -1.66
C ALA A 13 -7.24 5.31 -2.41
N PHE A 14 -6.96 5.22 -3.72
CA PHE A 14 -6.64 6.38 -4.55
C PHE A 14 -7.81 7.37 -4.71
N ARG A 15 -9.07 6.96 -4.50
CA ARG A 15 -10.20 7.92 -4.43
C ARG A 15 -10.00 9.00 -3.35
N ASN A 16 -9.19 8.70 -2.32
CA ASN A 16 -8.97 9.58 -1.17
C ASN A 16 -7.59 10.29 -1.19
N ILE A 17 -6.73 9.95 -2.14
CA ILE A 17 -5.39 10.52 -2.26
C ILE A 17 -5.48 11.79 -3.10
N LYS A 18 -5.22 12.94 -2.45
CA LYS A 18 -5.38 14.27 -3.09
C LYS A 18 -4.15 14.73 -3.87
N VAL A 19 -2.98 14.19 -3.55
CA VAL A 19 -1.69 14.66 -4.06
C VAL A 19 -0.97 13.49 -4.68
N VAL A 20 -0.57 13.63 -5.94
CA VAL A 20 0.20 12.63 -6.68
C VAL A 20 1.41 13.33 -7.28
N PRO A 21 2.65 12.85 -7.05
CA PRO A 21 3.85 13.54 -7.49
C PRO A 21 4.01 13.45 -9.01
N LYS A 22 4.68 14.46 -9.58
CA LYS A 22 5.07 14.44 -11.00
C LYS A 22 5.96 13.21 -11.28
N GLY A 23 5.65 12.49 -12.35
CA GLY A 23 6.36 11.28 -12.76
C GLY A 23 5.83 9.98 -12.14
N PHE A 24 4.84 10.04 -11.25
CA PHE A 24 4.08 8.86 -10.85
C PHE A 24 3.33 8.27 -12.05
N SER A 25 3.48 6.96 -12.25
CA SER A 25 2.79 6.20 -13.30
C SER A 25 1.87 5.17 -12.66
N LYS A 26 0.56 5.36 -12.80
CA LYS A 26 -0.45 4.39 -12.32
C LYS A 26 -0.29 3.02 -13.00
N VAL A 27 0.13 3.00 -14.27
CA VAL A 27 0.39 1.75 -15.01
C VAL A 27 1.53 0.97 -14.37
N MET A 28 2.66 1.63 -14.10
CA MET A 28 3.79 0.97 -13.46
C MET A 28 3.52 0.59 -12.01
N PHE A 29 2.73 1.40 -11.28
CA PHE A 29 2.26 1.05 -9.95
C PHE A 29 1.39 -0.22 -9.96
N ASN A 30 0.43 -0.30 -10.88
CA ASN A 30 -0.39 -1.51 -11.04
C ASN A 30 0.44 -2.72 -11.47
N PHE A 31 1.45 -2.52 -12.34
CA PHE A 31 2.40 -3.56 -12.67
C PHE A 31 3.16 -4.06 -11.43
N GLY A 32 3.59 -3.14 -10.56
CA GLY A 32 4.18 -3.47 -9.26
C GLY A 32 3.27 -4.31 -8.37
N LEU A 33 1.97 -4.02 -8.34
CA LEU A 33 0.99 -4.83 -7.59
C LEU A 33 0.86 -6.26 -8.13
N VAL A 34 1.07 -6.45 -9.43
CA VAL A 34 0.89 -7.75 -10.12
C VAL A 34 2.17 -8.59 -10.07
N MET A 35 3.33 -7.96 -10.24
CA MET A 35 4.60 -8.68 -10.44
C MET A 35 5.04 -9.49 -9.22
N VAL A 36 4.58 -9.15 -8.01
CA VAL A 36 4.97 -9.86 -6.78
C VAL A 36 4.55 -11.34 -6.87
N ASP A 37 3.30 -11.61 -7.25
CA ASP A 37 2.75 -12.97 -7.43
C ASP A 37 3.37 -13.75 -8.59
N GLN A 38 3.99 -13.07 -9.56
CA GLN A 38 4.43 -13.64 -10.83
C GLN A 38 5.95 -13.73 -10.96
N SER A 39 6.70 -13.41 -9.90
CA SER A 39 8.16 -13.33 -9.92
C SER A 39 8.81 -14.25 -8.90
N TRP A 40 10.14 -14.29 -8.92
CA TRP A 40 10.93 -15.03 -7.93
C TRP A 40 10.74 -14.53 -6.49
N LEU A 41 10.13 -13.35 -6.32
CA LEU A 41 9.85 -12.76 -5.01
C LEU A 41 9.03 -13.68 -4.12
N VAL A 42 8.07 -14.44 -4.66
CA VAL A 42 7.26 -15.40 -3.89
C VAL A 42 8.14 -16.40 -3.10
N LYS A 43 9.34 -16.73 -3.61
CA LYS A 43 10.27 -17.66 -2.96
C LYS A 43 11.18 -16.97 -1.95
N THR A 44 11.78 -15.83 -2.32
CA THR A 44 12.76 -15.13 -1.47
C THR A 44 12.10 -14.28 -0.38
N HIS A 45 10.92 -13.75 -0.69
CA HIS A 45 10.15 -12.83 0.14
C HIS A 45 8.67 -13.28 0.08
N PRO A 46 8.32 -14.41 0.72
CA PRO A 46 6.95 -14.92 0.67
C PRO A 46 5.97 -13.93 1.32
N HIS A 47 4.69 -13.98 0.98
CA HIS A 47 3.71 -12.93 1.32
C HIS A 47 3.21 -12.96 2.78
N TYR A 48 4.11 -13.28 3.71
CA TYR A 48 3.85 -13.33 5.13
C TYR A 48 4.65 -12.25 5.85
N MET A 49 3.99 -11.50 6.74
CA MET A 49 4.60 -10.40 7.48
C MET A 49 5.86 -10.85 8.23
N GLN A 50 5.82 -12.02 8.88
CA GLN A 50 6.93 -12.54 9.68
C GLN A 50 8.21 -12.77 8.87
N LYS A 51 8.09 -12.91 7.55
CA LYS A 51 9.21 -13.21 6.64
C LYS A 51 9.64 -12.01 5.80
N SER A 52 8.68 -11.17 5.40
CA SER A 52 8.93 -10.13 4.39
C SER A 52 8.79 -8.70 4.90
N PHE A 53 8.42 -8.49 6.18
CA PHE A 53 8.23 -7.12 6.71
C PHE A 53 9.51 -6.28 6.62
N LYS A 54 10.69 -6.84 6.94
CA LYS A 54 11.98 -6.14 6.82
C LYS A 54 12.23 -5.66 5.39
N TYR A 55 12.06 -6.53 4.40
CA TYR A 55 12.18 -6.20 2.98
C TYR A 55 11.25 -5.06 2.56
N VAL A 56 10.00 -5.10 3.03
CA VAL A 56 9.00 -4.06 2.73
C VAL A 56 9.38 -2.72 3.33
N ILE A 57 9.89 -2.70 4.57
CA ILE A 57 10.35 -1.47 5.22
C ILE A 57 11.55 -0.90 4.47
N GLU A 58 12.57 -1.70 4.16
CA GLU A 58 13.75 -1.25 3.38
C GLU A 58 13.34 -0.59 2.05
N LYS A 59 12.38 -1.20 1.33
CA LYS A 59 11.81 -0.63 0.10
C LYS A 59 11.08 0.68 0.32
N LEU A 60 10.36 0.80 1.44
CA LEU A 60 9.70 2.04 1.81
C LEU A 60 10.72 3.14 2.17
N GLU A 61 11.84 2.81 2.83
CA GLU A 61 12.88 3.79 3.13
C GLU A 61 13.52 4.33 1.83
N GLU A 62 13.78 3.45 0.86
CA GLU A 62 14.23 3.84 -0.48
C GLU A 62 13.25 4.86 -1.09
N LEU A 63 11.95 4.55 -1.10
CA LEU A 63 10.89 5.41 -1.66
C LEU A 63 10.76 6.76 -0.95
N LEU A 64 11.07 6.85 0.35
CA LEU A 64 11.03 8.11 1.10
C LEU A 64 12.25 9.00 0.86
N SER A 65 13.33 8.44 0.33
CA SER A 65 14.54 9.18 -0.03
C SER A 65 14.50 9.81 -1.43
N ILE A 66 13.54 9.42 -2.27
CA ILE A 66 13.53 9.82 -3.68
C ILE A 66 13.11 11.28 -3.87
N LYS A 67 13.91 12.00 -4.65
CA LYS A 67 13.66 13.40 -5.01
C LYS A 67 12.68 13.53 -6.18
N ARG A 68 12.71 12.59 -7.13
CA ARG A 68 11.85 12.61 -8.32
C ARG A 68 11.21 11.24 -8.52
N PHE A 69 9.90 11.23 -8.67
CA PHE A 69 9.15 10.03 -8.97
C PHE A 69 9.31 9.65 -10.45
N ASN A 70 9.35 8.36 -10.75
CA ASN A 70 9.36 7.83 -12.12
C ASN A 70 8.63 6.47 -12.18
N GLY A 71 8.64 5.84 -13.36
CA GLY A 71 8.00 4.53 -13.56
C GLY A 71 8.55 3.44 -12.63
N TYR A 72 9.87 3.38 -12.43
CA TYR A 72 10.49 2.41 -11.53
C TYR A 72 10.02 2.59 -10.08
N TYR A 73 10.04 3.82 -9.54
CA TYR A 73 9.57 4.06 -8.18
C TYR A 73 8.05 3.87 -8.03
N SER A 74 7.28 4.05 -9.11
CA SER A 74 5.85 3.69 -9.13
C SER A 74 5.66 2.20 -8.98
N MET A 75 6.45 1.40 -9.70
CA MET A 75 6.46 -0.05 -9.57
C MET A 75 6.90 -0.50 -8.17
N GLN A 76 7.98 0.07 -7.62
CA GLN A 76 8.43 -0.27 -6.26
C GLN A 76 7.35 0.07 -5.20
N LEU A 77 6.65 1.20 -5.35
CA LEU A 77 5.52 1.52 -4.47
C LEU A 77 4.39 0.50 -4.62
N GLY A 78 4.10 0.04 -5.85
CA GLY A 78 3.16 -1.05 -6.10
C GLY A 78 3.55 -2.34 -5.37
N VAL A 79 4.83 -2.72 -5.42
CA VAL A 79 5.36 -3.89 -4.70
C VAL A 79 5.16 -3.73 -3.18
N VAL A 80 5.49 -2.57 -2.61
CA VAL A 80 5.27 -2.29 -1.18
C VAL A 80 3.79 -2.43 -0.81
N ILE A 81 2.88 -1.84 -1.59
CA ILE A 81 1.44 -1.90 -1.32
C ILE A 81 0.91 -3.33 -1.44
N HIS A 82 1.39 -4.14 -2.39
CA HIS A 82 1.01 -5.54 -2.49
C HIS A 82 1.25 -6.29 -1.18
N TYR A 83 2.48 -6.25 -0.66
CA TYR A 83 2.82 -6.93 0.59
C TYR A 83 2.01 -6.42 1.78
N LEU A 84 1.87 -5.09 1.90
CA LEU A 84 1.11 -4.51 3.01
C LEU A 84 -0.37 -4.92 2.99
N CYS A 85 -0.96 -5.07 1.80
CA CYS A 85 -2.30 -5.64 1.67
C CYS A 85 -2.34 -7.11 2.08
N ASP A 86 -1.35 -7.91 1.68
CA ASP A 86 -1.28 -9.31 2.09
C ASP A 86 -1.10 -9.47 3.60
N PHE A 87 -0.36 -8.57 4.26
CA PHE A 87 -0.25 -8.57 5.72
C PHE A 87 -1.58 -8.20 6.42
N CYS A 88 -2.49 -7.55 5.70
CA CYS A 88 -3.87 -7.26 6.13
C CYS A 88 -4.89 -8.27 5.57
N CYS A 89 -4.45 -9.49 5.22
CA CYS A 89 -5.33 -10.54 4.70
C CYS A 89 -5.35 -11.77 5.61
N ASN A 90 -6.54 -12.26 5.92
CA ASN A 90 -6.70 -13.41 6.82
C ASN A 90 -6.06 -14.68 6.25
N ALA A 91 -6.08 -14.83 4.92
CA ALA A 91 -5.45 -15.97 4.25
C ALA A 91 -3.92 -16.03 4.44
N HIS A 92 -3.29 -14.90 4.81
CA HIS A 92 -1.84 -14.73 4.92
C HIS A 92 -1.35 -14.49 6.36
N ILE A 93 -2.26 -14.48 7.35
CA ILE A 93 -1.92 -14.14 8.74
C ILE A 93 -1.09 -15.23 9.45
N SER A 94 -1.25 -16.49 9.06
CA SER A 94 -0.69 -17.68 9.70
C SER A 94 0.81 -17.90 9.46
N GLY A 95 1.50 -17.05 8.70
CA GLY A 95 2.93 -17.20 8.39
C GLY A 95 3.28 -18.36 7.45
N SER A 96 2.27 -19.11 7.00
CA SER A 96 2.36 -20.22 6.06
C SER A 96 1.03 -20.41 5.33
N VAL A 97 1.05 -21.08 4.18
CA VAL A 97 -0.13 -21.24 3.30
C VAL A 97 -1.21 -22.13 3.93
N GLY A 98 -0.82 -22.96 4.91
CA GLY A 98 -1.72 -23.92 5.56
C GLY A 98 -2.45 -24.80 4.54
N ASN A 99 -3.78 -24.86 4.66
CA ASN A 99 -4.62 -25.53 3.68
C ASN A 99 -4.83 -24.66 2.44
N ILE A 100 -4.22 -25.08 1.32
CA ILE A 100 -4.25 -24.34 0.04
C ILE A 100 -5.67 -24.15 -0.52
N ILE A 101 -6.58 -25.11 -0.30
CA ILE A 101 -7.97 -25.02 -0.79
C ILE A 101 -8.70 -23.92 -0.02
N SER A 102 -8.59 -23.93 1.31
CA SER A 102 -9.17 -22.88 2.16
C SER A 102 -8.60 -21.50 1.84
N HIS A 103 -7.29 -21.43 1.59
CA HIS A 103 -6.60 -20.20 1.19
C HIS A 103 -7.16 -19.64 -0.12
N VAL A 104 -7.18 -20.45 -1.19
CA VAL A 104 -7.68 -20.03 -2.50
C VAL A 104 -9.16 -19.69 -2.46
N LYS A 105 -9.96 -20.47 -1.69
CA LYS A 105 -11.39 -20.20 -1.49
C LYS A 105 -11.60 -18.84 -0.82
N TYR A 106 -10.86 -18.55 0.25
CA TYR A 106 -10.96 -17.27 0.96
C TYR A 106 -10.62 -16.09 0.04
N GLU A 107 -9.52 -16.15 -0.71
CA GLU A 107 -9.16 -15.06 -1.62
C GLU A 107 -10.19 -14.83 -2.73
N ARG A 108 -10.84 -15.90 -3.21
CA ARG A 108 -11.92 -15.81 -4.20
C ARG A 108 -13.16 -15.15 -3.62
N GLU A 109 -13.58 -15.55 -2.43
CA GLU A 109 -14.75 -14.97 -1.74
C GLU A 109 -14.51 -13.50 -1.36
N LEU A 110 -13.31 -13.16 -0.89
CA LEU A 110 -12.88 -11.79 -0.65
C LEU A 110 -12.96 -10.94 -1.93
N GLN A 111 -12.50 -11.48 -3.06
CA GLN A 111 -12.58 -10.79 -4.35
C GLN A 111 -14.03 -10.56 -4.77
N MET A 112 -14.92 -11.56 -4.64
CA MET A 112 -16.34 -11.41 -4.94
C MET A 112 -16.98 -10.33 -4.08
N TYR A 113 -16.78 -10.41 -2.76
CA TYR A 113 -17.29 -9.40 -1.81
C TYR A 113 -16.82 -7.99 -2.18
N LEU A 114 -15.54 -7.81 -2.51
CA LEU A 114 -15.00 -6.51 -2.93
C LEU A 114 -15.67 -5.98 -4.22
N LEU A 115 -15.86 -6.85 -5.22
CA LEU A 115 -16.42 -6.44 -6.51
C LEU A 115 -17.91 -6.14 -6.42
N ASP A 116 -18.67 -6.95 -5.70
CA ASP A 116 -20.12 -6.81 -5.53
C ASP A 116 -20.46 -5.53 -4.74
N ASN A 117 -19.57 -5.11 -3.83
CA ASN A 117 -19.77 -3.95 -2.96
C ASN A 117 -18.88 -2.75 -3.34
N PHE A 118 -18.25 -2.74 -4.52
CA PHE A 118 -17.17 -1.81 -4.84
C PHE A 118 -17.55 -0.33 -4.71
N GLU A 119 -18.72 0.05 -5.24
CA GLU A 119 -19.17 1.45 -5.18
C GLU A 119 -19.63 1.87 -3.77
N GLU A 120 -20.30 0.98 -3.03
CA GLU A 120 -20.68 1.24 -1.64
C GLU A 120 -19.43 1.44 -0.76
N LEU A 121 -18.43 0.56 -0.92
CA LEU A 121 -17.15 0.67 -0.25
C LEU A 121 -16.44 1.98 -0.62
N GLY A 122 -16.45 2.36 -1.90
CA GLY A 122 -15.92 3.65 -2.36
C GLY A 122 -16.56 4.83 -1.64
N ASN A 123 -17.89 4.85 -1.56
CA ASN A 123 -18.64 5.89 -0.84
C ASN A 123 -18.36 5.87 0.67
N HIS A 124 -18.28 4.69 1.27
CA HIS A 124 -17.96 4.50 2.69
C HIS A 124 -16.60 5.10 3.05
N PHE A 125 -15.57 4.79 2.26
CA PHE A 125 -14.21 5.28 2.52
C PHE A 125 -14.04 6.76 2.20
N ASN A 126 -14.71 7.27 1.16
CA ASN A 126 -14.67 8.70 0.81
C ASN A 126 -15.28 9.58 1.91
N LYS A 127 -16.46 9.21 2.45
CA LYS A 127 -17.09 9.95 3.57
C LYS A 127 -16.18 10.08 4.80
N LYS A 128 -15.33 9.07 5.06
CA LYS A 128 -14.39 9.05 6.20
C LYS A 128 -13.07 9.76 5.92
N ALA A 129 -12.70 9.97 4.65
CA ALA A 129 -11.46 10.63 4.25
C ALA A 129 -11.45 12.16 4.51
N ASN A 130 -12.60 12.75 4.86
CA ASN A 130 -12.67 14.14 5.33
C ASN A 130 -11.91 14.36 6.66
N ASN A 131 -11.58 13.29 7.39
CA ASN A 131 -10.56 13.34 8.43
C ASN A 131 -9.18 13.36 7.78
N ARG A 132 -8.51 14.52 7.78
CA ARG A 132 -7.15 14.71 7.23
C ARG A 132 -6.24 13.55 7.62
N ILE A 133 -5.75 12.79 6.63
CA ILE A 133 -4.62 11.89 6.83
C ILE A 133 -3.48 12.72 7.43
N LYS A 134 -3.06 12.38 8.65
CA LYS A 134 -2.00 13.10 9.36
C LYS A 134 -0.73 12.98 8.53
N ARG A 135 -0.19 14.11 8.07
CA ARG A 135 1.15 14.15 7.47
C ARG A 135 2.16 13.75 8.53
N LEU A 136 2.87 12.67 8.27
CA LEU A 136 3.94 12.16 9.12
C LEU A 136 5.24 12.78 8.60
N ASN A 137 6.06 13.28 9.54
CA ASN A 137 7.20 14.13 9.23
C ASN A 137 8.56 13.44 9.42
N ASN A 138 8.58 12.16 9.78
CA ASN A 138 9.76 11.28 9.66
C ASN A 138 9.33 9.84 9.29
N ILE A 139 10.32 9.05 8.83
CA ILE A 139 10.13 7.64 8.48
C ILE A 139 9.69 6.78 9.66
N THR A 140 10.22 7.06 10.86
CA THR A 140 9.87 6.36 12.09
C THR A 140 8.36 6.38 12.35
N LYS A 141 7.72 7.54 12.18
CA LYS A 141 6.26 7.67 12.34
C LYS A 141 5.47 6.92 11.27
N ILE A 142 5.97 6.85 10.04
CA ILE A 142 5.31 6.06 8.98
C ILE A 142 5.38 4.58 9.32
N LYS A 143 6.56 4.11 9.76
CA LYS A 143 6.75 2.73 10.23
C LYS A 143 5.84 2.43 11.42
N GLU A 144 5.82 3.28 12.44
CA GLU A 144 4.91 3.15 13.59
C GLU A 144 3.44 3.13 13.13
N ALA A 145 3.05 3.94 12.15
CA ALA A 145 1.67 3.93 11.64
C ALA A 145 1.33 2.63 10.92
N ILE A 146 2.26 2.06 10.15
CA ILE A 146 2.13 0.75 9.51
C ILE A 146 2.00 -0.34 10.58
N GLU A 147 2.92 -0.38 11.55
CA GLU A 147 2.93 -1.35 12.64
C GLU A 147 1.63 -1.26 13.45
N ASN A 148 1.18 -0.07 13.82
CA ASN A 148 -0.09 0.12 14.52
C ASN A 148 -1.31 -0.38 13.73
N ILE A 149 -1.31 -0.22 12.39
CA ILE A 149 -2.39 -0.74 11.55
C ILE A 149 -2.37 -2.27 11.55
N LEU A 150 -1.17 -2.85 11.38
CA LEU A 150 -0.98 -4.30 11.35
C LEU A 150 -1.30 -4.94 12.71
N ASP A 151 -0.80 -4.38 13.81
CA ASP A 151 -1.10 -4.85 15.17
C ASP A 151 -2.59 -4.76 15.48
N ASN A 152 -3.24 -3.67 15.08
CA ASN A 152 -4.69 -3.55 15.22
C ASN A 152 -5.42 -4.58 14.35
N TYR A 153 -4.94 -4.88 13.15
CA TYR A 153 -5.51 -5.93 12.32
C TYR A 153 -5.44 -7.30 13.03
N MET A 154 -4.25 -7.67 13.56
CA MET A 154 -4.01 -8.93 14.26
C MET A 154 -4.87 -9.13 15.52
N LYS A 155 -5.23 -8.04 16.21
CA LYS A 155 -6.03 -8.08 17.46
C LYS A 155 -7.53 -8.22 17.24
N ASN A 156 -8.02 -7.96 16.03
CA ASN A 156 -9.46 -7.97 15.72
C ASN A 156 -9.85 -9.25 14.98
N GLN A 157 -11.12 -9.65 15.09
CA GLN A 157 -11.64 -10.77 14.34
C GLN A 157 -11.67 -10.45 12.84
N ALA A 158 -11.06 -11.32 12.04
CA ALA A 158 -10.98 -11.13 10.59
C ALA A 158 -12.34 -11.28 9.91
N SER A 159 -12.56 -10.49 8.86
CA SER A 159 -13.72 -10.53 7.99
C SER A 159 -13.38 -9.86 6.66
N TYR A 160 -14.09 -10.17 5.58
CA TYR A 160 -13.82 -9.58 4.26
C TYR A 160 -13.83 -8.04 4.29
N PHE A 161 -14.78 -7.45 5.00
CA PHE A 161 -14.83 -6.00 5.18
C PHE A 161 -13.63 -5.48 5.99
N TRP A 162 -13.20 -6.20 7.02
CA TRP A 162 -12.05 -5.79 7.83
C TRP A 162 -10.74 -5.82 7.04
N ASP A 163 -10.50 -6.90 6.27
CA ASP A 163 -9.35 -7.03 5.37
C ASP A 163 -9.30 -5.86 4.37
N ILE A 164 -10.42 -5.60 3.68
CA ILE A 164 -10.55 -4.47 2.74
C ILE A 164 -10.28 -3.14 3.45
N LYS A 165 -10.90 -2.91 4.61
CA LYS A 165 -10.78 -1.66 5.37
C LYS A 165 -9.33 -1.38 5.77
N GLN A 166 -8.61 -2.39 6.26
CA GLN A 166 -7.20 -2.21 6.64
C GLN A 166 -6.30 -2.05 5.41
N CYS A 167 -6.55 -2.79 4.33
CA CYS A 167 -5.84 -2.62 3.06
C CYS A 167 -6.00 -1.20 2.48
N VAL A 168 -7.22 -0.68 2.44
CA VAL A 168 -7.50 0.69 1.97
C VAL A 168 -6.84 1.71 2.89
N LYS A 169 -6.91 1.50 4.22
CA LYS A 169 -6.29 2.39 5.21
C LYS A 169 -4.77 2.43 5.07
N ILE A 170 -4.10 1.28 5.03
CA ILE A 170 -2.64 1.19 4.96
C ILE A 170 -2.12 1.75 3.64
N THR A 171 -2.80 1.46 2.52
CA THR A 171 -2.49 2.02 1.21
C THR A 171 -2.61 3.54 1.21
N SER A 172 -3.71 4.07 1.76
CA SER A 172 -3.94 5.52 1.83
C SER A 172 -2.87 6.21 2.67
N VAL A 173 -2.50 5.65 3.82
CA VAL A 173 -1.46 6.19 4.71
C VAL A 173 -0.10 6.19 4.03
N VAL A 174 0.32 5.06 3.45
CA VAL A 174 1.65 4.92 2.85
C VAL A 174 1.78 5.79 1.62
N CYS A 175 0.85 5.69 0.66
CA CYS A 175 0.91 6.48 -0.58
C CYS A 175 0.86 7.99 -0.28
N SER A 176 -0.05 8.44 0.59
CA SER A 176 -0.17 9.88 0.91
C SER A 176 1.10 10.43 1.55
N ASN A 177 1.77 9.66 2.41
CA ASN A 177 3.01 10.11 3.04
C ASN A 177 4.18 10.07 2.05
N VAL A 178 4.37 8.98 1.29
CA VAL A 178 5.42 8.90 0.25
C VAL A 178 5.29 10.07 -0.75
N PHE A 179 4.07 10.36 -1.19
CA PHE A 179 3.80 11.47 -2.11
C PHE A 179 4.07 12.83 -1.48
N ALA A 180 3.66 13.05 -0.23
CA ALA A 180 3.95 14.30 0.49
C ALA A 180 5.46 14.51 0.72
N TYR A 181 6.20 13.43 1.00
CA TYR A 181 7.66 13.47 1.13
C TYR A 181 8.33 13.89 -0.17
N ASN A 182 7.95 13.26 -1.28
CA ASN A 182 8.50 13.58 -2.58
C ASN A 182 8.23 15.05 -2.96
N GLU A 183 7.02 15.57 -2.71
CA GLU A 183 6.72 16.99 -2.94
C GLU A 183 7.61 17.91 -2.10
N ASN A 184 7.79 17.62 -0.81
CA ASN A 184 8.59 18.45 0.08
C ASN A 184 10.07 18.47 -0.33
N LEU A 185 10.62 17.33 -0.73
CA LEU A 185 11.98 17.23 -1.26
C LEU A 185 12.12 17.98 -2.59
N SER A 186 11.14 17.84 -3.49
CA SER A 186 11.12 18.55 -4.78
C SER A 186 11.09 20.07 -4.58
N ARG A 187 10.27 20.59 -3.66
CA ARG A 187 10.19 22.03 -3.35
C ARG A 187 11.52 22.57 -2.79
N LYS A 188 12.17 21.83 -1.89
CA LYS A 188 13.48 22.24 -1.34
C LYS A 188 14.53 22.42 -2.43
N ILE A 189 14.54 21.55 -3.44
CA ILE A 189 15.50 21.63 -4.56
C ILE A 189 15.29 22.88 -5.40
N VAL A 190 14.03 23.16 -5.77
CA VAL A 190 13.70 24.37 -6.55
C VAL A 190 14.12 25.64 -5.80
N LEU A 191 13.92 25.68 -4.48
CA LEU A 191 14.37 26.80 -3.66
C LEU A 191 15.90 26.92 -3.60
N THR A 192 16.63 25.81 -3.51
CA THR A 192 18.11 25.85 -3.50
C THR A 192 18.71 26.18 -4.86
N GLU A 193 18.08 25.77 -5.97
CA GLU A 193 18.54 26.05 -7.33
C GLU A 193 18.15 27.47 -7.79
N GLY A 194 17.08 28.04 -7.24
CA GLY A 194 16.62 29.41 -7.53
C GLY A 194 17.39 30.54 -6.83
N ILE A 195 18.23 30.23 -5.84
CA ILE A 195 19.06 31.22 -5.12
C ILE A 195 20.45 31.38 -5.80
N GLY A 196 20.73 30.63 -6.87
CA GLY A 196 22.04 30.61 -7.55
C GLY A 196 22.23 31.59 -8.71
N TYR A 197 21.25 32.45 -9.02
CA TYR A 197 21.34 33.44 -10.10
C TYR A 197 20.62 34.73 -9.72
N SER A 198 21.29 35.59 -8.96
CA SER A 198 20.95 37.00 -8.80
C SER A 198 22.20 37.78 -8.48
#